data_AF-A0A7M1T8D5-F1
#
_entry.id   AF-A0A7M1T8D5-F1
#
_cell.length_a   1.000
_cell.length_b   1.000
_cell.length_c   1.000
_cell.angle_alpha   90.00
_cell.angle_beta   90.00
_cell.angle_gamma   90.00
#
_symmetry.space_group_name_H-M   'P 1'
#
loop_
_entity.id
_entity.type
_entity.pdbx_description
1 polymer ?
#
loop_
_entity_poly.entity_id
_entity_poly.type
_entity_poly.pdbx_seq_one_letter_code
_entity_poly.pdbx_strand_id
1 'polypeptide(L)'
;MPDRMDAYFLAQLFTGPLFIAEQTGSSVTHTHSRNVVVLIQAIEQMPPLQKLLHDILQSCKLNPPQDTMIQSVESGTTWSWKQIQQTWNPAVLLLFGIMLNDLGQSTLSPYQPATIDQAHVLYADGLAALHEDKSRKKLLWQALKRIFF
;
A
#
# COMPACT_ATOMS: atom_id res chain seq x y z
N MET A 1 9.03 -2.94 -46.19
CA MET A 1 9.65 -2.82 -44.85
C MET A 1 8.57 -2.33 -43.89
N PRO A 2 7.83 -3.24 -43.24
CA PRO A 2 6.89 -2.91 -42.16
C PRO A 2 7.71 -2.78 -40.86
N ASP A 3 7.32 -2.15 -39.76
CA ASP A 3 6.13 -1.40 -39.37
C ASP A 3 6.64 -0.51 -38.22
N ARG A 4 6.44 0.80 -38.32
CA ARG A 4 6.97 1.79 -37.37
C ARG A 4 5.91 2.06 -36.31
N MET A 5 5.56 1.05 -35.51
CA MET A 5 4.62 1.18 -34.39
C MET A 5 5.11 0.42 -33.16
N ASP A 6 6.02 1.00 -32.36
CA ASP A 6 6.31 0.43 -31.02
C ASP A 6 6.68 1.45 -29.93
N ALA A 7 6.66 2.75 -30.21
CA ALA A 7 6.84 3.76 -29.16
C ALA A 7 5.51 4.22 -28.55
N TYR A 8 4.43 4.26 -29.33
CA TYR A 8 3.11 4.68 -28.86
C TYR A 8 2.33 3.56 -28.15
N PHE A 9 2.58 2.29 -28.47
CA PHE A 9 1.88 1.17 -27.85
C PHE A 9 2.24 1.01 -26.35
N LEU A 10 3.47 1.35 -25.97
CA LEU A 10 3.90 1.36 -24.58
C LEU A 10 3.35 2.55 -23.77
N ALA A 11 2.99 3.66 -24.43
CA ALA A 11 2.40 4.82 -23.75
C ALA A 11 0.89 4.65 -23.47
N GLN A 12 0.18 3.85 -24.28
CA GLN A 12 -1.24 3.56 -24.06
C GLN A 12 -1.52 2.57 -22.92
N LEU A 13 -0.53 1.76 -22.51
CA LEU A 13 -0.70 0.84 -21.36
C LEU A 13 -0.71 1.55 -19.99
N PHE A 14 -0.31 2.81 -19.94
CA PHE A 14 -0.31 3.62 -18.71
C PHE A 14 -1.15 4.90 -18.83
N THR A 15 -2.01 5.00 -19.85
CA THR A 15 -2.99 6.08 -19.97
C THR A 15 -4.30 5.66 -19.30
N GLY A 16 -4.25 5.45 -18.00
CA GLY A 16 -5.43 5.43 -17.15
C GLY A 16 -5.16 6.38 -15.98
N PRO A 17 -6.15 7.15 -15.49
CA PRO A 17 -5.96 7.84 -14.22
C PRO A 17 -5.60 6.79 -13.18
N LEU A 18 -4.45 6.94 -12.53
CA LEU A 18 -4.09 6.18 -11.33
C LEU A 18 -5.10 6.58 -10.25
N PHE A 19 -6.23 5.86 -10.24
CA PHE A 19 -7.31 5.94 -9.25
C PHE A 19 -7.95 7.32 -9.05
N ILE A 20 -8.96 7.64 -9.87
CA ILE A 20 -10.05 8.50 -9.42
C ILE A 20 -11.07 7.59 -8.75
N ALA A 21 -11.23 7.75 -7.43
CA ALA A 21 -12.36 7.18 -6.72
C ALA A 21 -13.62 7.93 -7.20
N GLU A 22 -14.28 7.41 -8.25
CA GLU A 22 -15.65 7.83 -8.54
C GLU A 22 -16.56 7.32 -7.42
N GLN A 23 -16.92 8.24 -6.54
CA GLN A 23 -17.98 8.08 -5.56
C GLN A 23 -19.31 7.92 -6.32
N THR A 24 -19.64 6.70 -6.73
CA THR A 24 -21.00 6.38 -7.14
C THR A 24 -21.67 5.63 -6.00
N GLY A 25 -22.47 6.38 -5.25
CA GLY A 25 -23.40 5.81 -4.31
C GLY A 25 -24.34 4.85 -5.04
N SER A 26 -24.40 3.61 -4.58
CA SER A 26 -25.55 2.73 -4.75
C SER A 26 -25.44 1.59 -3.76
N SER A 27 -26.49 1.48 -2.95
CA SER A 27 -26.76 0.38 -2.04
C SER A 27 -26.60 -0.95 -2.77
N VAL A 28 -25.48 -1.64 -2.52
CA VAL A 28 -25.35 -3.05 -2.86
C VAL A 28 -24.60 -3.73 -1.73
N THR A 29 -25.21 -4.79 -1.22
CA THR A 29 -24.63 -5.79 -0.33
C THR A 29 -23.47 -6.50 -1.05
N HIS A 30 -22.36 -5.80 -1.26
CA HIS A 30 -21.06 -6.41 -1.50
C HIS A 30 -20.26 -6.19 -0.23
N THR A 31 -20.00 -7.29 0.49
CA THR A 31 -18.96 -7.35 1.49
C THR A 31 -17.64 -7.01 0.79
N HIS A 32 -17.27 -5.73 0.73
CA HIS A 32 -15.99 -5.26 0.20
C HIS A 32 -14.90 -5.82 1.12
N SER A 33 -14.34 -6.95 0.70
CA SER A 33 -13.80 -7.92 1.65
C SER A 33 -12.42 -7.55 2.20
N ARG A 34 -11.62 -6.69 1.55
CA ARG A 34 -10.33 -6.22 2.08
C ARG A 34 -10.02 -4.82 1.57
N ASN A 35 -10.37 -3.79 2.32
CA ASN A 35 -9.97 -2.42 2.01
C ASN A 35 -8.55 -2.18 2.54
N VAL A 36 -7.53 -2.53 1.75
CA VAL A 36 -6.12 -2.43 2.15
C VAL A 36 -5.53 -1.09 1.70
N VAL A 37 -5.14 -0.24 2.63
CA VAL A 37 -4.44 1.00 2.32
C VAL A 37 -2.95 0.81 2.57
N VAL A 38 -2.14 1.25 1.62
CA VAL A 38 -0.69 1.17 1.65
C VAL A 38 -0.11 2.56 1.52
N LEU A 39 0.59 3.03 2.54
CA LEU A 39 1.30 4.30 2.51
C LEU A 39 2.79 4.05 2.26
N ILE A 40 3.34 4.72 1.26
CA ILE A 40 4.78 4.69 0.92
C ILE A 40 5.30 6.12 0.83
N GLN A 41 6.60 6.33 1.02
CA GLN A 41 7.16 7.67 0.83
C GLN A 41 7.24 8.02 -0.66
N ALA A 42 7.02 9.29 -1.02
CA ALA A 42 7.05 9.75 -2.40
C ALA A 42 8.41 9.49 -3.08
N ILE A 43 9.51 9.60 -2.33
CA ILE A 43 10.87 9.27 -2.80
C ILE A 43 11.03 7.79 -3.19
N GLU A 44 10.12 6.92 -2.74
CA GLU A 44 10.15 5.48 -2.97
C GLU A 44 9.33 5.06 -4.20
N GLN A 45 8.78 6.03 -4.95
CA GLN A 45 8.09 5.78 -6.23
C GLN A 45 9.03 5.41 -7.39
N MET A 46 10.27 5.01 -7.13
CA MET A 46 11.18 4.55 -8.17
C MET A 46 10.79 3.15 -8.71
N PRO A 47 10.98 2.88 -10.01
CA PRO A 47 10.57 1.63 -10.64
C PRO A 47 11.03 0.31 -9.95
N PRO A 48 12.28 0.18 -9.45
CA PRO A 48 12.68 -1.06 -8.76
C PRO A 48 11.93 -1.29 -7.44
N LEU A 49 11.58 -0.22 -6.72
CA LEU A 49 10.84 -0.31 -5.46
C LEU A 49 9.35 -0.53 -5.69
N GLN A 50 8.77 0.08 -6.72
CA GLN A 50 7.40 -0.23 -7.13
C GLN A 50 7.25 -1.70 -7.53
N LYS A 51 8.24 -2.26 -8.24
CA LYS A 51 8.27 -3.69 -8.56
C LYS A 51 8.32 -4.56 -7.29
N LEU A 52 9.11 -4.18 -6.29
CA LEU A 52 9.16 -4.86 -5.00
C LEU A 52 7.79 -4.80 -4.28
N LEU A 53 7.17 -3.64 -4.22
CA LEU A 53 5.84 -3.47 -3.63
C LEU A 53 4.81 -4.34 -4.36
N HIS A 54 4.84 -4.35 -5.69
CA HIS A 54 3.95 -5.17 -6.49
C HIS A 54 4.14 -6.67 -6.20
N ASP A 55 5.38 -7.16 -6.11
CA ASP A 55 5.70 -8.56 -5.77
C ASP A 55 5.16 -8.95 -4.37
N ILE A 56 5.28 -8.03 -3.41
CA ILE A 56 4.74 -8.20 -2.05
C ILE A 56 3.21 -8.32 -2.08
N LEU A 57 2.53 -7.40 -2.77
CA LEU A 57 1.06 -7.38 -2.87
C LEU A 57 0.52 -8.61 -3.61
N GLN A 58 1.16 -8.97 -4.74
CA GLN A 58 0.81 -10.16 -5.52
C GLN A 58 0.88 -11.44 -4.69
N SER A 59 1.93 -11.57 -3.89
CA SER A 59 2.10 -12.75 -3.04
C SER A 59 1.13 -12.80 -1.86
N CYS A 60 0.64 -11.65 -1.39
CA CYS A 60 -0.46 -11.59 -0.43
C CYS A 60 -1.83 -11.91 -1.08
N LYS A 61 -1.83 -12.28 -2.37
CA LYS A 61 -3.04 -12.51 -3.19
C LYS A 61 -3.99 -11.32 -3.16
N LEU A 62 -3.45 -10.12 -3.00
CA LEU A 62 -4.22 -8.89 -3.08
C LEU A 62 -4.40 -8.53 -4.54
N ASN A 63 -5.63 -8.22 -4.95
CA ASN A 63 -5.90 -7.70 -6.29
C ASN A 63 -5.70 -6.18 -6.28
N PRO A 64 -4.61 -5.66 -6.87
CA PRO A 64 -4.33 -4.24 -6.82
C PRO A 64 -5.43 -3.31 -7.35
N PRO A 65 -6.21 -3.65 -8.41
CA PRO A 65 -7.26 -2.77 -8.89
C PRO A 65 -8.55 -2.75 -8.04
N GLN A 66 -8.73 -3.68 -7.10
CA GLN A 66 -10.01 -3.84 -6.38
C GLN A 66 -9.90 -3.85 -4.85
N ASP A 67 -8.75 -4.26 -4.29
CA ASP A 67 -8.58 -4.46 -2.85
C ASP A 67 -7.46 -3.59 -2.24
N THR A 68 -6.65 -2.89 -3.05
CA THR A 68 -5.53 -2.11 -2.51
C THR A 68 -5.48 -0.68 -3.02
N MET A 69 -5.32 0.26 -2.10
CA MET A 69 -5.05 1.66 -2.40
C MET A 69 -3.62 1.99 -1.99
N ILE A 70 -2.77 2.37 -2.94
CA ILE A 70 -1.39 2.78 -2.68
C ILE A 70 -1.33 4.30 -2.74
N GLN A 71 -1.03 4.93 -1.60
CA GLN A 71 -0.88 6.37 -1.49
C GLN A 71 0.58 6.71 -1.19
N SER A 72 1.12 7.63 -1.97
CA SER A 72 2.47 8.15 -1.75
C SER A 72 2.40 9.41 -0.91
N VAL A 73 3.30 9.52 0.06
CA VAL A 73 3.33 10.57 1.07
C VAL A 73 4.66 11.29 1.01
N GLU A 74 4.64 12.61 0.91
CA GLU A 74 5.87 13.41 0.93
C GLU A 74 6.59 13.31 2.28
N SER A 75 7.91 13.33 2.23
CA SER A 75 8.75 13.30 3.42
C SER A 75 8.44 14.50 4.32
N GLY A 76 8.06 14.25 5.58
CA GLY A 76 7.68 15.28 6.55
C GLY A 76 6.17 15.51 6.67
N THR A 77 5.35 14.91 5.80
CA THR A 77 3.89 14.93 5.96
C THR A 77 3.47 13.94 7.05
N THR A 78 2.89 14.45 8.12
CA THR A 78 2.35 13.65 9.21
C THR A 78 0.90 13.28 8.95
N TRP A 79 0.60 11.98 8.96
CA TRP A 79 -0.78 11.48 8.89
C TRP A 79 -1.28 11.10 10.27
N SER A 80 -2.56 11.35 10.53
CA SER A 80 -3.24 10.88 11.74
C SER A 80 -4.08 9.66 11.42
N TRP A 81 -4.09 8.65 12.30
CA TRP A 81 -4.93 7.46 12.15
C TRP A 81 -6.40 7.81 11.93
N LYS A 82 -6.94 8.76 12.70
CA LYS A 82 -8.31 9.27 12.55
C LYS A 82 -8.61 9.79 11.15
N GLN A 83 -7.67 10.52 10.53
CA GLN A 83 -7.86 11.05 9.17
C GLN A 83 -7.90 9.91 8.15
N ILE A 84 -7.01 8.93 8.29
CA ILE A 84 -6.96 7.74 7.43
C ILE A 84 -8.27 6.94 7.55
N GLN A 85 -8.75 6.71 8.78
CA GLN A 85 -10.03 6.04 9.01
C GLN A 85 -11.21 6.79 8.40
N GLN A 86 -11.31 8.10 8.62
CA GLN A 86 -12.41 8.90 8.11
C GLN A 86 -12.42 9.01 6.58
N THR A 87 -11.23 9.02 5.97
CA THR A 87 -11.10 9.22 4.52
C THR A 87 -11.24 7.91 3.74
N TRP A 88 -10.66 6.82 4.26
CA TRP A 88 -10.56 5.56 3.52
C TRP A 88 -11.18 4.36 4.22
N ASN A 89 -11.39 4.43 5.54
CA ASN A 89 -11.89 3.35 6.37
C ASN A 89 -11.23 1.97 6.05
N PRO A 90 -9.88 1.86 6.16
CA PRO A 90 -9.18 0.64 5.77
C PRO A 90 -9.38 -0.49 6.78
N ALA A 91 -9.55 -1.70 6.27
CA ALA A 91 -9.51 -2.92 7.08
C ALA A 91 -8.06 -3.34 7.39
N VAL A 92 -7.13 -3.01 6.49
CA VAL A 92 -5.69 -3.22 6.69
C VAL A 92 -4.95 -1.95 6.27
N LEU A 93 -4.07 -1.45 7.12
CA LEU A 93 -3.19 -0.33 6.84
C LEU A 93 -1.73 -0.80 6.89
N LEU A 94 -1.04 -0.67 5.77
CA LEU A 94 0.40 -0.94 5.65
C LEU A 94 1.16 0.37 5.54
N LEU A 95 2.10 0.60 6.43
CA LEU A 95 2.89 1.82 6.51
C LEU A 95 4.35 1.47 6.23
N PHE A 96 4.90 1.97 5.11
CA PHE A 96 6.30 1.76 4.74
C PHE A 96 7.09 3.04 4.95
N GLY A 97 7.95 3.04 5.97
CA GLY A 97 8.78 4.20 6.32
C GLY A 97 8.01 5.42 6.81
N ILE A 98 6.71 5.27 7.10
CA ILE A 98 5.81 6.36 7.51
C ILE A 98 5.26 6.06 8.89
N MET A 99 5.44 6.98 9.83
CA MET A 99 4.79 6.90 11.15
C MET A 99 3.58 7.83 11.20
N LEU A 100 2.55 7.37 11.91
CA LEU A 100 1.38 8.18 12.18
C LEU A 100 1.61 8.99 13.45
N ASN A 101 1.23 10.27 13.43
CA ASN A 101 1.51 11.17 14.55
C ASN A 101 0.73 10.80 15.82
N ASP A 102 -0.47 10.25 15.65
CA ASP A 102 -1.39 9.89 16.75
C ASP A 102 -1.16 8.45 17.26
N LEU A 103 -0.52 7.59 16.46
CA LEU A 103 -0.13 6.25 16.87
C LEU A 103 1.36 6.24 17.17
N GLY A 104 1.69 6.49 18.44
CA GLY A 104 3.07 6.51 18.92
C GLY A 104 3.81 5.19 18.70
N GLN A 105 5.14 5.25 18.67
CA GLN A 105 6.05 4.09 18.52
C GLN A 105 5.83 3.01 19.60
N SER A 106 5.26 3.39 20.74
CA SER A 106 4.88 2.48 21.83
C SER A 106 3.74 1.53 21.46
N THR A 107 2.87 1.96 20.53
CA THR A 107 1.66 1.23 20.13
C THR A 107 1.91 0.33 18.91
N LEU A 108 2.84 0.72 18.04
CA LEU A 108 3.16 0.01 16.80
C LEU A 108 4.63 -0.36 16.77
N SER A 109 4.93 -1.64 16.96
CA SER A 109 6.28 -2.16 16.73
C SER A 109 6.51 -2.48 15.24
N PRO A 110 7.69 -2.17 14.68
CA PRO A 110 8.00 -2.50 13.29
C PRO A 110 7.90 -4.02 13.06
N TYR A 111 7.33 -4.39 11.91
CA TYR A 111 7.09 -5.78 11.52
C TYR A 111 6.20 -6.57 12.47
N GLN A 112 5.45 -5.90 13.34
CA GLN A 112 4.41 -6.53 14.15
C GLN A 112 3.06 -5.92 13.78
N PRO A 113 2.13 -6.72 13.23
CA PRO A 113 0.79 -6.24 13.00
C PRO A 113 0.10 -6.00 14.35
N ALA A 114 -0.48 -4.83 14.52
CA ALA A 114 -1.38 -4.52 15.62
C ALA A 114 -2.80 -4.40 15.09
N THR A 115 -3.79 -4.67 15.94
CA THR A 115 -5.19 -4.41 15.61
C THR A 115 -5.64 -3.16 16.36
N ILE A 116 -6.06 -2.14 15.61
CA ILE A 116 -6.49 -0.85 16.13
C ILE A 116 -7.86 -0.57 15.52
N ASP A 117 -8.86 -0.38 16.37
CA ASP A 117 -10.23 -0.02 15.94
C ASP A 117 -10.76 -0.97 14.84
N GLN A 118 -10.58 -2.28 15.05
CA GLN A 118 -10.95 -3.37 14.14
C GLN A 118 -10.17 -3.42 12.80
N ALA A 119 -9.18 -2.54 12.60
CA ALA A 119 -8.29 -2.57 11.45
C ALA A 119 -6.91 -3.15 11.82
N HIS A 120 -6.29 -3.87 10.88
CA HIS A 120 -4.92 -4.35 11.05
C HIS A 120 -3.92 -3.31 10.57
N VAL A 121 -3.11 -2.77 11.48
CA VAL A 121 -2.09 -1.78 11.17
C VAL A 121 -0.71 -2.45 11.24
N LEU A 122 0.06 -2.34 10.17
CA LEU A 122 1.43 -2.82 10.12
C LEU A 122 2.37 -1.68 9.77
N TYR A 123 3.34 -1.43 10.65
CA TYR A 123 4.46 -0.55 10.37
C TYR A 123 5.67 -1.36 9.90
N ALA A 124 6.32 -0.89 8.84
CA ALA A 124 7.54 -1.47 8.28
C ALA A 124 8.51 -0.35 7.90
N ASP A 125 9.79 -0.69 7.77
CA ASP A 125 10.75 0.21 7.14
C ASP A 125 10.36 0.55 5.70
N GLY A 126 10.96 1.63 5.18
CA GLY A 126 10.80 2.02 3.79
C GLY A 126 11.14 0.89 2.81
N LEU A 127 10.48 0.90 1.66
CA LEU A 127 10.76 0.03 0.53
C LEU A 127 12.24 0.03 0.14
N ALA A 128 12.94 1.17 0.23
CA ALA A 128 14.37 1.25 -0.06
C ALA A 128 15.20 0.35 0.87
N ALA A 129 14.99 0.48 2.18
CA ALA A 129 15.67 -0.34 3.19
C ALA A 129 15.28 -1.81 3.08
N LEU A 130 14.02 -2.10 2.75
CA LEU A 130 13.56 -3.45 2.43
C LEU A 130 14.29 -3.99 1.20
N HIS A 131 14.46 -3.20 0.15
CA HIS A 131 15.10 -3.62 -1.09
C HIS A 131 16.56 -4.04 -0.86
N GLU A 132 17.29 -3.28 -0.05
CA GLU A 132 18.69 -3.54 0.29
C GLU A 132 18.86 -4.72 1.28
N ASP A 133 17.99 -4.85 2.29
CA ASP A 133 18.15 -5.84 3.35
C ASP A 133 17.17 -7.02 3.24
N LYS A 134 17.71 -8.21 2.93
CA LYS A 134 16.91 -9.44 2.80
C LYS A 134 16.29 -9.91 4.12
N SER A 135 16.87 -9.58 5.26
CA SER A 135 16.34 -9.95 6.58
C SER A 135 15.08 -9.14 6.89
N ARG A 136 15.09 -7.85 6.56
CA ARG A 136 13.91 -6.97 6.67
C ARG A 136 12.74 -7.45 5.83
N LYS A 137 12.99 -7.90 4.59
CA LYS A 137 11.93 -8.52 3.75
C LYS A 137 11.32 -9.76 4.41
N LYS A 138 12.15 -10.62 5.03
CA LYS A 138 11.64 -11.81 5.74
C LYS A 138 10.76 -11.42 6.92
N LEU A 139 11.13 -10.39 7.69
CA LEU A 139 10.32 -9.89 8.81
C LEU A 139 8.98 -9.33 8.31
N LEU A 140 9.00 -8.51 7.26
CA LEU A 140 7.78 -8.03 6.60
C LEU A 140 6.89 -9.20 6.17
N TRP A 141 7.48 -10.24 5.59
CA TRP A 141 6.72 -11.41 5.16
C TRP A 141 6.06 -12.17 6.28
N GLN A 142 6.76 -12.36 7.39
CA GLN A 142 6.20 -12.99 8.57
C GLN A 142 5.04 -12.16 9.13
N ALA A 143 5.17 -10.84 9.11
CA ALA A 143 4.11 -9.93 9.53
C ALA A 143 2.88 -10.00 8.62
N LEU A 144 3.07 -9.92 7.29
CA LEU A 144 2.00 -10.00 6.30
C LEU A 144 1.28 -11.35 6.35
N LYS A 145 2.03 -12.44 6.57
CA LYS A 145 1.43 -13.77 6.78
C LYS A 145 0.43 -13.74 7.93
N ARG A 146 0.76 -13.13 9.07
CA ARG A 146 -0.16 -13.04 10.21
C ARG A 146 -1.44 -12.24 9.95
N ILE A 147 -1.44 -11.37 8.95
CA ILE A 147 -2.61 -10.55 8.58
C ILE A 147 -3.47 -11.28 7.54
N PHE A 148 -2.84 -11.93 6.54
CA PHE A 148 -3.51 -12.42 5.35
C PHE A 148 -3.62 -13.96 5.24
N PHE A 149 -2.89 -14.71 6.06
CA PHE A 149 -2.82 -16.18 6.03
C PHE A 149 -3.17 -16.79 7.40
#